data_AF-A0A9E5WS67-F1
#
_entry.id   AF-A0A9E5WS67-F1
#
_cell.length_a   1.000
_cell.length_b   1.000
_cell.length_c   1.000
_cell.angle_alpha   90.00
_cell.angle_beta   90.00
_cell.angle_gamma   90.00
#
_symmetry.space_group_name_H-M   'P 1'
#
loop_
_entity.id
_entity.type
_entity.pdbx_description
1 polymer ?
#
loop_
_entity_poly.entity_id
_entity_poly.type
_entity_poly.pdbx_seq_one_letter_code
_entity_poly.pdbx_strand_id
1 'polypeptide(L)'
;MFDYNRFLQLQESELYEYMEPLLQQESLDINSDALNRMLRQLPEFDQYHLVYALEIGARCAPELFLNEVVGYLVHPEGAVWSTAYRILSRLPAEARTDELIARVRQIAAENPTNANVAEILAKLEQSK
;
A
#
# COMPACT_ATOMS: atom_id res chain seq x y z
N MET A 1 20.10 2.99 2.94
CA MET A 1 19.78 1.58 2.61
C MET A 1 18.77 1.11 3.63
N PHE A 2 17.72 0.42 3.18
CA PHE A 2 16.68 -0.10 4.07
C PHE A 2 17.16 -1.35 4.81
N ASP A 3 17.06 -1.32 6.13
CA ASP A 3 17.18 -2.45 7.06
C ASP A 3 15.81 -2.79 7.64
N TYR A 4 15.35 -4.02 7.36
CA TYR A 4 14.05 -4.53 7.79
C TYR A 4 13.97 -4.77 9.30
N ASN A 5 15.04 -5.25 9.93
CA ASN A 5 15.02 -5.52 11.36
C ASN A 5 15.00 -4.20 12.14
N ARG A 6 15.72 -3.19 11.63
CA ARG A 6 15.63 -1.83 12.18
C ARG A 6 14.22 -1.26 12.02
N PHE A 7 13.63 -1.38 10.82
CA PHE A 7 12.26 -0.94 10.56
C PHE A 7 11.28 -1.47 11.63
N LEU A 8 11.32 -2.77 11.93
CA LEU A 8 10.44 -3.40 12.92
C LEU A 8 10.65 -2.94 14.38
N GLN A 9 11.83 -2.41 14.71
CA GLN A 9 12.18 -2.02 16.07
C GLN A 9 11.82 -0.57 16.38
N LEU A 10 11.71 0.27 15.34
CA LEU A 10 11.46 1.70 15.51
C LEU A 10 10.00 1.95 15.83
N GLN A 11 9.76 2.97 16.65
CA GLN A 11 8.42 3.36 17.05
C GLN A 11 8.15 4.81 16.63
N GLU A 12 6.93 5.07 16.18
CA GLU A 12 6.38 6.42 15.94
C GLU A 12 7.36 7.38 15.25
N SER A 13 7.91 8.36 15.98
CA SER A 13 8.81 9.39 15.47
C SER A 13 10.11 8.83 14.92
N GLU A 14 10.68 7.79 15.55
CA GLU A 14 11.92 7.18 15.07
C GLU A 14 11.69 6.47 13.74
N LEU A 15 10.51 5.85 13.58
CA LEU A 15 10.12 5.21 12.33
C LEU A 15 9.93 6.26 11.23
N TYR A 16 9.27 7.38 11.54
CA TYR A 16 9.14 8.51 10.63
C TYR A 16 10.50 9.06 10.18
N GLU A 17 11.39 9.38 11.12
CA GLU A 17 12.73 9.91 10.84
C GLU A 17 13.58 8.96 10.00
N TYR A 18 13.39 7.66 10.18
CA TYR A 18 14.06 6.64 9.40
C TYR A 18 13.47 6.47 7.99
N MET A 19 12.14 6.51 7.87
CA MET A 19 11.44 6.18 6.63
C MET A 19 11.31 7.34 5.64
N GLU A 20 11.08 8.57 6.11
CA GLU A 20 10.88 9.71 5.22
C GLU A 20 12.06 9.96 4.28
N PRO A 21 13.33 9.94 4.73
CA PRO A 21 14.46 10.13 3.83
C PRO A 21 14.57 9.00 2.79
N LEU A 22 14.15 7.78 3.13
CA LEU A 22 14.18 6.62 2.22
C LEU A 22 13.11 6.75 1.14
N LEU A 23 11.90 7.21 1.49
CA LEU A 23 10.82 7.41 0.53
C LEU A 23 11.10 8.58 -0.43
N GLN A 24 11.92 9.55 -0.03
CA GLN A 24 12.32 10.67 -0.89
C GLN A 24 13.44 10.32 -1.89
N GLN A 25 14.11 9.17 -1.74
CA GLN A 25 15.12 8.74 -2.71
C GLN A 25 14.47 8.48 -4.06
N GLU A 26 15.13 8.79 -5.18
CA GLU A 26 14.59 8.54 -6.53
C GLU A 26 14.46 7.03 -6.82
N SER A 27 15.48 6.27 -6.41
CA SER A 27 15.51 4.81 -6.43
C SER A 27 15.64 4.27 -5.01
N LEU A 28 14.62 3.57 -4.54
CA LEU A 28 14.67 2.81 -3.30
C LEU A 28 14.81 1.33 -3.66
N ASP A 29 16.00 0.78 -3.45
CA ASP A 29 16.27 -0.64 -3.65
C ASP A 29 16.13 -1.38 -2.31
N ILE A 30 15.25 -2.38 -2.31
CA ILE A 30 14.98 -3.23 -1.16
C ILE A 30 15.04 -4.67 -1.63
N ASN A 31 15.85 -5.46 -0.94
CA ASN A 31 15.98 -6.89 -1.23
C ASN A 31 14.61 -7.58 -1.19
N SER A 32 14.36 -8.45 -2.18
CA SER A 32 13.16 -9.27 -2.32
C SER A 32 12.81 -10.06 -1.05
N ASP A 33 13.78 -10.52 -0.27
CA ASP A 33 13.54 -11.23 0.99
C ASP A 33 12.89 -10.33 2.03
N ALA A 34 13.30 -9.05 2.10
CA ALA A 34 12.69 -8.07 3.00
C ALA A 34 11.27 -7.73 2.54
N LEU A 35 11.05 -7.55 1.24
CA LEU A 35 9.71 -7.31 0.68
C LEU A 35 8.76 -8.50 0.91
N ASN A 36 9.22 -9.73 0.72
CA ASN A 36 8.43 -10.93 0.99
C ASN A 36 8.10 -11.10 2.47
N ARG A 37 9.05 -10.79 3.37
CA ARG A 37 8.78 -10.79 4.82
C ARG A 37 7.76 -9.72 5.19
N MET A 38 7.94 -8.51 4.67
CA MET A 38 7.01 -7.40 4.87
C MET A 38 5.60 -7.77 4.43
N LEU A 39 5.43 -8.33 3.23
CA LEU A 39 4.14 -8.77 2.69
C LEU A 39 3.42 -9.75 3.62
N ARG A 40 4.13 -10.75 4.15
CA ARG A 40 3.56 -11.76 5.06
C ARG A 40 3.16 -11.19 6.42
N GLN A 41 3.82 -10.13 6.86
CA GLN A 41 3.61 -9.53 8.19
C GLN A 41 2.69 -8.30 8.17
N LEU A 42 2.19 -7.88 7.00
CA LEU A 42 1.25 -6.76 6.90
C LEU A 42 0.08 -6.82 7.91
N PRO A 43 -0.55 -7.98 8.17
CA PRO A 43 -1.64 -8.07 9.16
C PRO A 43 -1.20 -7.86 10.62
N GLU A 44 0.10 -7.99 10.91
CA GLU A 44 0.68 -7.90 12.25
C GLU A 44 1.19 -6.49 12.59
N PHE A 45 1.32 -5.63 11.57
CA PHE A 45 1.85 -4.29 11.74
C PHE A 45 0.86 -3.35 12.42
N ASP A 46 1.38 -2.48 13.28
CA ASP A 46 0.65 -1.29 13.69
C ASP A 46 0.41 -0.35 12.51
N GLN A 47 -0.42 0.67 12.72
CA GLN A 47 -0.80 1.60 11.66
C GLN A 47 0.39 2.31 10.99
N TYR A 48 1.48 2.59 11.73
CA TYR A 48 2.61 3.35 11.21
C TYR A 48 3.49 2.46 10.34
N HIS A 49 3.82 1.26 10.83
CA HIS A 49 4.53 0.24 10.06
C HIS A 49 3.73 -0.15 8.82
N LEU A 50 2.41 -0.30 8.96
CA LEU A 50 1.55 -0.66 7.86
C LEU A 50 1.54 0.41 6.75
N VAL A 51 1.40 1.69 7.10
CA VAL A 51 1.47 2.80 6.12
C VAL A 51 2.78 2.74 5.34
N TYR A 52 3.91 2.65 6.04
CA TYR A 52 5.22 2.60 5.38
C TYR A 52 5.42 1.33 4.57
N ALA A 53 4.95 0.18 5.05
CA ALA A 53 5.05 -1.08 4.34
C ALA A 53 4.24 -1.07 3.03
N LEU A 54 3.04 -0.49 3.04
CA LEU A 54 2.22 -0.33 1.83
C LEU A 54 2.88 0.60 0.82
N GLU A 55 3.42 1.74 1.27
CA GLU A 55 4.13 2.67 0.37
C GLU A 55 5.38 2.05 -0.27
N ILE A 56 6.22 1.44 0.56
CA ILE A 56 7.43 0.75 0.11
C ILE A 56 7.07 -0.36 -0.86
N GLY A 57 6.13 -1.24 -0.46
CA GLY A 57 5.77 -2.41 -1.23
C GLY A 57 5.18 -2.06 -2.58
N ALA A 58 4.23 -1.12 -2.62
CA ALA A 58 3.63 -0.66 -3.86
C ALA A 58 4.62 0.03 -4.80
N ARG A 59 5.69 0.63 -4.25
CA ARG A 59 6.74 1.27 -5.04
C ARG A 59 7.77 0.28 -5.57
N CYS A 60 8.26 -0.61 -4.73
CA CYS A 60 9.39 -1.49 -5.02
C CYS A 60 8.98 -2.82 -5.67
N ALA A 61 7.77 -3.31 -5.38
CA ALA A 61 7.23 -4.56 -5.93
C ALA A 61 5.70 -4.46 -6.09
N PRO A 62 5.19 -3.57 -6.96
CA PRO A 62 3.75 -3.37 -7.16
C PRO A 62 3.01 -4.67 -7.48
N GLU A 63 3.62 -5.57 -8.24
CA GLU A 63 3.08 -6.88 -8.59
C GLU A 63 2.80 -7.78 -7.37
N LEU A 64 3.49 -7.56 -6.26
CA LEU A 64 3.28 -8.30 -5.01
C LEU A 64 2.28 -7.59 -4.08
N PHE A 65 2.32 -6.25 -4.05
CA PHE A 65 1.62 -5.47 -3.02
C PHE A 65 0.29 -4.89 -3.45
N LEU A 66 0.04 -4.61 -4.74
CA LEU A 66 -1.17 -3.87 -5.12
C LEU A 66 -2.46 -4.61 -4.80
N ASN A 67 -2.47 -5.94 -4.91
CA ASN A 67 -3.62 -6.75 -4.49
C ASN A 67 -3.86 -6.67 -2.97
N GLU A 68 -2.80 -6.63 -2.16
CA GLU A 68 -2.92 -6.46 -0.71
C GLU A 68 -3.40 -5.05 -0.35
N VAL A 69 -2.87 -4.02 -1.02
CA VAL A 69 -3.27 -2.61 -0.83
C VAL A 69 -4.78 -2.44 -0.97
N VAL A 70 -5.43 -3.15 -1.90
CA VAL A 70 -6.89 -3.08 -2.08
C VAL A 70 -7.65 -3.50 -0.82
N GLY A 71 -7.16 -4.50 -0.08
CA GLY A 71 -7.76 -4.94 1.17
C GLY A 71 -7.78 -3.85 2.25
N TYR A 72 -6.84 -2.91 2.19
CA TYR A 72 -6.71 -1.83 3.15
C TYR A 72 -7.58 -0.59 2.84
N LEU A 73 -8.32 -0.57 1.74
CA LEU A 73 -9.27 0.51 1.42
C LEU A 73 -10.41 0.68 2.44
N VAL A 74 -10.69 -0.37 3.21
CA VAL A 74 -11.75 -0.42 4.22
C VAL A 74 -11.20 -0.51 5.64
N HIS A 75 -9.90 -0.26 5.80
CA HIS A 75 -9.25 -0.32 7.11
C HIS A 75 -9.84 0.74 8.07
N PRO A 76 -10.05 0.42 9.36
CA PRO A 76 -10.63 1.38 10.32
C PRO A 76 -9.75 2.60 10.55
N GLU A 77 -8.43 2.44 10.51
CA GLU A 77 -7.49 3.55 10.71
C GLU A 77 -7.40 4.48 9.52
N GLY A 78 -7.59 5.77 9.79
CA GLY A 78 -7.59 6.88 8.84
C GLY A 78 -6.37 6.90 7.91
N ALA A 79 -5.20 6.82 8.53
CA ALA A 79 -3.91 6.88 7.82
C ALA A 79 -3.72 5.69 6.87
N VAL A 80 -4.23 4.51 7.23
CA VAL A 80 -4.06 3.28 6.45
C VAL A 80 -4.94 3.29 5.21
N TRP A 81 -6.25 3.52 5.34
CA TRP A 81 -7.15 3.52 4.17
C TRP A 81 -6.84 4.68 3.22
N SER A 82 -6.43 5.85 3.75
CA SER A 82 -6.04 6.98 2.92
C SER A 82 -4.74 6.73 2.16
N THR A 83 -3.80 6.00 2.76
CA THR A 83 -2.59 5.53 2.08
C THR A 83 -2.91 4.54 0.97
N ALA A 84 -3.76 3.56 1.24
CA ALA A 84 -4.21 2.61 0.21
C ALA A 84 -4.88 3.33 -0.97
N TYR A 85 -5.79 4.27 -0.68
CA TYR A 85 -6.44 5.10 -1.69
C TYR A 85 -5.41 5.92 -2.50
N ARG A 86 -4.44 6.56 -1.83
CA ARG A 86 -3.41 7.38 -2.49
C ARG A 86 -2.51 6.55 -3.41
N ILE A 87 -2.14 5.34 -2.99
CA ILE A 87 -1.37 4.41 -3.82
C ILE A 87 -2.16 4.06 -5.08
N LEU A 88 -3.40 3.58 -4.92
CA LEU A 88 -4.23 3.14 -6.06
C LEU A 88 -4.57 4.29 -7.02
N SER A 89 -4.82 5.49 -6.51
CA SER A 89 -5.18 6.66 -7.33
C SER A 89 -4.02 7.21 -8.16
N ARG A 90 -2.77 6.87 -7.80
CA ARG A 90 -1.55 7.30 -8.49
C ARG A 90 -0.98 6.21 -9.40
N LEU A 91 -1.67 5.07 -9.55
CA LEU A 91 -1.17 3.99 -10.37
C LEU A 91 -1.06 4.41 -11.84
N PRO A 92 0.10 4.13 -12.47
CA PRO A 92 0.25 4.29 -13.90
C PRO A 92 -0.67 3.28 -14.62
N ALA A 93 -1.09 3.58 -15.86
CA ALA A 93 -2.10 2.78 -16.57
C ALA A 93 -1.67 1.30 -16.71
N GLU A 94 -0.38 1.05 -16.88
CA GLU A 94 0.20 -0.28 -17.05
C GLU A 94 0.05 -1.16 -15.80
N ALA A 95 -0.07 -0.56 -14.61
CA ALA A 95 -0.27 -1.26 -13.35
C ALA A 95 -1.75 -1.57 -13.03
N ARG A 96 -2.69 -1.08 -13.84
CA ARG A 96 -4.15 -1.24 -13.60
C ARG A 96 -4.67 -2.52 -14.24
N THR A 97 -4.20 -3.65 -13.73
CA THR A 97 -4.56 -4.97 -14.27
C THR A 97 -6.05 -5.29 -14.09
N ASP A 98 -6.58 -6.18 -14.94
CA ASP A 98 -7.95 -6.69 -14.80
C ASP A 98 -8.18 -7.33 -13.44
N GLU A 99 -7.18 -8.02 -12.91
CA GLU A 99 -7.19 -8.67 -11.60
C GLU A 99 -7.34 -7.63 -10.47
N LEU A 100 -6.53 -6.57 -10.50
CA LEU A 100 -6.61 -5.49 -9.51
C LEU A 100 -8.00 -4.84 -9.51
N ILE A 101 -8.53 -4.53 -10.70
CA ILE A 101 -9.85 -3.91 -10.84
C ILE A 101 -10.95 -4.86 -10.37
N ALA A 102 -10.87 -6.15 -10.71
CA ALA A 102 -11.81 -7.15 -10.22
C ALA A 102 -11.81 -7.23 -8.68
N ARG A 103 -10.64 -7.14 -8.06
CA ARG A 103 -10.50 -7.12 -6.60
C ARG A 103 -11.11 -5.87 -5.99
N VAL A 104 -10.88 -4.68 -6.55
CA VAL A 104 -11.51 -3.44 -6.08
C VAL A 104 -13.02 -3.50 -6.22
N ARG A 105 -13.53 -4.06 -7.33
CA ARG A 105 -14.96 -4.27 -7.56
C ARG A 105 -15.58 -5.18 -6.51
N GLN A 106 -14.88 -6.24 -6.11
CA GLN A 106 -15.33 -7.10 -5.01
C GLN A 106 -15.45 -6.33 -3.70
N ILE A 107 -14.42 -5.56 -3.31
CA ILE A 107 -14.46 -4.73 -2.09
C ILE A 107 -15.60 -3.71 -2.15
N ALA A 108 -15.85 -3.10 -3.32
CA ALA A 108 -16.97 -2.18 -3.53
C ALA A 108 -18.33 -2.85 -3.33
N ALA A 109 -18.50 -4.08 -3.84
CA ALA A 109 -19.73 -4.85 -3.65
C ALA A 109 -19.96 -5.24 -2.18
N GLU A 110 -18.89 -5.53 -1.45
CA GLU A 110 -18.93 -5.83 -0.01
C GLU A 110 -19.16 -4.56 0.85
N ASN A 111 -18.84 -3.37 0.32
CA ASN A 111 -18.91 -2.08 1.03
C ASN A 111 -19.65 -1.00 0.23
N PRO A 112 -20.93 -1.19 -0.11
CA PRO A 112 -21.64 -0.37 -1.10
C PRO A 112 -21.85 1.10 -0.70
N THR A 113 -21.72 1.43 0.59
CA THR A 113 -21.86 2.79 1.12
C THR A 113 -20.52 3.52 1.27
N ASN A 114 -19.39 2.84 1.02
CA ASN A 114 -18.08 3.44 1.15
C ASN A 114 -17.74 4.26 -0.10
N ALA A 115 -17.90 5.58 0.01
CA ALA A 115 -17.66 6.52 -1.09
C ALA A 115 -16.22 6.46 -1.63
N ASN A 116 -15.22 6.24 -0.76
CA ASN A 116 -13.81 6.19 -1.17
C ASN A 116 -13.54 4.97 -2.06
N VAL A 117 -14.14 3.82 -1.73
CA VAL A 117 -14.03 2.58 -2.52
C VAL A 117 -14.73 2.75 -3.88
N ALA A 118 -15.91 3.37 -3.92
CA ALA A 118 -16.61 3.64 -5.16
C ALA A 118 -15.83 4.61 -6.07
N GLU A 119 -15.26 5.67 -5.50
CA GLU A 119 -14.48 6.65 -6.26
C GLU A 119 -13.21 6.03 -6.86
N ILE A 120 -12.47 5.23 -6.09
CA ILE A 120 -11.25 4.60 -6.60
C ILE A 120 -11.56 3.58 -7.70
N LEU A 121 -12.65 2.81 -7.58
CA LEU A 121 -13.10 1.91 -8.64
C LEU A 121 -13.36 2.68 -9.94
N ALA A 122 -14.10 3.78 -9.88
CA ALA A 122 -14.38 4.60 -11.04
C ALA A 122 -13.11 5.16 -11.69
N LYS A 123 -12.13 5.62 -10.90
CA LYS A 123 -10.84 6.09 -11.42
C LYS A 123 -10.05 5.00 -12.13
N LEU A 124 -10.04 3.79 -11.58
CA LEU A 124 -9.32 2.66 -12.17
C LEU A 124 -9.97 2.19 -13.47
N GLU A 125 -11.30 2.24 -13.57
CA GLU A 125 -12.05 1.84 -14.77
C GLU A 125 -11.99 2.88 -15.91
N GLN A 126 -11.86 4.18 -15.60
CA GLN A 126 -11.83 5.26 -16.60
C GLN A 126 -10.56 5.35 -17.46
N SER A 127 -9.50 4.60 -17.13
CA SER A 127 -8.21 4.69 -17.85
C SER A 127 -7.82 3.41 -18.58
N LYS A 128 -8.81 2.58 -18.93
CA LYS A 128 -8.69 1.57 -19.98
C LYS A 128 -9.16 2.13 -21.31
#